data_AF-A0A5C7LBZ4-F1
#
_entry.id   AF-A0A5C7LBZ4-F1
#
_cell.length_a   1.000
_cell.length_b   1.000
_cell.length_c   1.000
_cell.angle_alpha   90.00
_cell.angle_beta   90.00
_cell.angle_gamma   90.00
#
_symmetry.space_group_name_H-M   'P 1'
#
loop_
_entity.id
_entity.type
_entity.pdbx_description
1 polymer ?
#
loop_
_entity_poly.entity_id
_entity_poly.type
_entity_poly.pdbx_seq_one_letter_code
_entity_poly.pdbx_strand_id
1 'polypeptide(L)'
;MQHITFSLNDFDLGIGMLVFVAYMLIDGLYVAYTYSIVKKEPAVAATMGATMYLLIAFGVINFVDNFLYVIPLVLGSWLGTYFIVRRERDKE
;
A
#
# COMPACT_ATOMS: atom_id res chain seq x y z
N MET A 1 -12.97 29.29 3.55
CA MET A 1 -13.60 27.99 3.23
C MET A 1 -13.55 27.81 1.72
N GLN A 2 -12.77 26.86 1.22
CA GLN A 2 -12.83 26.48 -0.19
C GLN A 2 -14.20 25.83 -0.42
N HIS A 3 -15.03 26.43 -1.26
CA HIS A 3 -16.28 25.82 -1.70
C HIS A 3 -15.91 24.68 -2.65
N ILE A 4 -16.00 23.43 -2.18
CA ILE A 4 -15.88 22.25 -3.03
C ILE A 4 -17.20 22.16 -3.83
N THR A 5 -17.18 22.67 -5.05
CA THR A 5 -18.30 22.55 -6.00
C THR A 5 -18.22 21.18 -6.66
N PHE A 6 -19.15 20.29 -6.34
CA PHE A 6 -19.28 18.99 -7.00
C PHE A 6 -20.08 19.18 -8.30
N SER A 7 -19.38 19.12 -9.43
CA SER A 7 -19.94 19.18 -10.78
C SER A 7 -19.66 17.85 -11.48
N LEU A 8 -20.71 17.14 -11.87
CA LEU A 8 -20.57 15.90 -12.66
C LEU A 8 -19.99 16.18 -14.06
N ASN A 9 -20.03 17.42 -14.52
CA ASN A 9 -19.48 17.80 -15.82
C ASN A 9 -17.95 17.83 -15.81
N ASP A 10 -17.31 17.98 -14.64
CA ASP A 10 -15.85 17.96 -14.50
C ASP A 10 -15.31 16.54 -14.23
N PHE A 11 -16.19 15.54 -14.18
CA PHE A 11 -15.82 14.15 -13.94
C PHE A 11 -15.36 13.48 -15.23
N ASP A 12 -14.07 13.14 -15.28
CA ASP A 12 -13.51 12.33 -16.36
C ASP A 12 -13.74 10.83 -16.07
N LEU A 13 -14.60 10.21 -16.88
CA LEU A 13 -14.93 8.78 -16.75
C LEU A 13 -13.70 7.87 -16.92
N GLY A 14 -12.74 8.25 -17.77
CA GLY A 14 -11.50 7.50 -17.99
C GLY A 14 -10.62 7.49 -16.74
N ILE A 15 -10.45 8.66 -16.10
CA ILE A 15 -9.75 8.76 -14.80
C ILE A 15 -10.50 7.94 -13.74
N GLY A 16 -11.83 8.05 -13.69
CA GLY A 16 -12.66 7.27 -12.77
C GLY A 16 -12.45 5.76 -12.91
N MET A 17 -12.43 5.23 -14.14
CA MET A 17 -12.16 3.82 -14.41
C MET A 17 -10.74 3.41 -14.02
N LEU A 18 -9.74 4.26 -14.27
CA LEU A 18 -8.36 4.01 -13.87
C LEU A 18 -8.24 3.91 -12.35
N VAL A 19 -8.86 4.83 -11.62
CA VAL A 19 -8.91 4.80 -10.15
C VAL A 19 -9.60 3.53 -9.67
N PHE A 20 -10.74 3.16 -10.26
CA PHE A 20 -11.47 1.95 -9.90
C PHE A 20 -10.59 0.69 -10.03
N VAL A 21 -9.90 0.52 -11.17
CA VAL A 21 -9.00 -0.63 -11.39
C VAL A 21 -7.80 -0.59 -10.44
N ALA A 22 -7.19 0.59 -10.24
CA ALA A 22 -6.06 0.74 -9.32
C ALA A 22 -6.44 0.31 -7.89
N TYR A 23 -7.60 0.74 -7.41
CA TYR A 23 -8.06 0.38 -6.06
C TYR A 23 -8.47 -1.08 -5.95
N MET A 24 -9.06 -1.68 -6.99
CA MET A 24 -9.33 -3.12 -7.02
C MET A 24 -8.05 -3.94 -6.86
N LEU A 25 -6.95 -3.52 -7.49
CA LEU A 25 -5.64 -4.16 -7.36
C LEU A 25 -5.03 -3.95 -5.97
N ILE A 26 -5.13 -2.74 -5.42
CA ILE A 26 -4.65 -2.40 -4.07
C ILE A 26 -5.40 -3.26 -3.03
N ASP A 27 -6.73 -3.37 -3.13
CA ASP A 27 -7.52 -4.20 -2.22
C ASP A 27 -7.18 -5.68 -2.35
N GLY A 28 -6.96 -6.17 -3.57
CA GLY A 28 -6.47 -7.53 -3.81
C GLY A 28 -5.14 -7.80 -3.10
N LEU A 29 -4.19 -6.86 -3.18
CA LEU A 29 -2.92 -6.93 -2.46
C LEU A 29 -3.12 -6.85 -0.94
N TYR A 30 -4.04 -6.02 -0.46
CA TYR A 30 -4.35 -5.90 0.97
C TYR A 30 -4.89 -7.21 1.54
N VAL A 31 -5.76 -7.90 0.80
CA VAL A 31 -6.26 -9.23 1.15
C VAL A 31 -5.12 -10.24 1.17
N ALA A 32 -4.29 -10.28 0.13
CA ALA A 32 -3.15 -11.20 0.06
C ALA A 32 -2.15 -10.98 1.21
N TYR A 33 -1.87 -9.71 1.53
CA TYR A 33 -1.04 -9.30 2.65
C TYR A 33 -1.62 -9.79 3.99
N THR A 34 -2.88 -9.46 4.25
CA THR A 34 -3.57 -9.83 5.50
C THR A 34 -3.66 -11.34 5.67
N TYR A 35 -3.99 -12.06 4.59
CA TYR A 35 -4.05 -13.51 4.58
C TYR A 35 -2.69 -14.14 4.89
N SER A 36 -1.60 -13.61 4.33
CA SER A 36 -0.23 -14.06 4.60
C SER A 36 0.21 -13.81 6.04
N ILE A 37 -0.24 -12.71 6.67
CA ILE A 37 -0.03 -12.44 8.10
C ILE A 37 -0.72 -13.51 8.94
N VAL A 38 -2.00 -13.79 8.66
CA VAL A 38 -2.79 -14.78 9.41
C VAL A 38 -2.19 -16.18 9.28
N LYS A 39 -1.69 -16.54 8.10
CA LYS A 39 -0.94 -17.79 7.86
C LYS A 39 0.47 -17.81 8.44
N LYS A 40 0.93 -16.69 8.98
CA LYS A 40 2.27 -16.50 9.53
C LYS A 40 3.38 -16.83 8.53
N GLU A 41 3.21 -16.43 7.28
CA GLU A 41 4.19 -16.58 6.19
C GLU A 41 5.05 -15.30 6.08
N PRO A 42 6.19 -15.19 6.78
CA PRO A 42 6.80 -13.87 7.03
C PRO A 42 7.35 -13.23 5.75
N ALA A 43 7.95 -14.02 4.86
CA ALA A 43 8.51 -13.53 3.60
C ALA A 43 7.42 -13.08 2.61
N VAL A 44 6.31 -13.83 2.54
CA VAL A 44 5.17 -13.49 1.67
C VAL A 44 4.48 -12.24 2.19
N ALA A 45 4.17 -12.19 3.49
CA ALA A 45 3.58 -11.02 4.13
C ALA A 45 4.47 -9.77 3.93
N ALA A 46 5.77 -9.86 4.19
CA ALA A 46 6.69 -8.74 4.01
C ALA A 46 6.72 -8.25 2.55
N THR A 47 6.74 -9.15 1.58
CA THR A 47 6.79 -8.79 0.15
C THR A 47 5.49 -8.16 -0.33
N MET A 48 4.34 -8.70 0.08
CA MET A 48 3.02 -8.12 -0.25
C MET A 48 2.85 -6.74 0.37
N GLY A 49 3.22 -6.58 1.65
CA GLY A 49 3.19 -5.29 2.34
C GLY A 49 4.11 -4.26 1.67
N ALA A 50 5.36 -4.61 1.43
CA ALA A 50 6.33 -3.74 0.78
C ALA A 50 5.88 -3.30 -0.63
N THR A 51 5.30 -4.21 -1.41
CA THR A 51 4.72 -3.91 -2.73
C THR A 51 3.56 -2.93 -2.61
N MET A 52 2.65 -3.15 -1.66
CA MET A 52 1.54 -2.24 -1.40
C MET A 52 2.04 -0.84 -1.04
N TYR A 53 2.99 -0.74 -0.10
CA TYR A 53 3.61 0.53 0.32
C TYR A 53 4.32 1.24 -0.83
N LEU A 54 4.97 0.51 -1.73
CA LEU A 54 5.58 1.06 -2.94
C LEU A 54 4.53 1.68 -3.88
N LEU A 55 3.41 0.99 -4.11
CA LEU A 55 2.32 1.48 -4.98
C LEU A 55 1.64 2.73 -4.42
N ILE A 56 1.47 2.79 -3.09
CA ILE A 56 0.84 3.94 -2.41
C ILE A 56 1.85 4.98 -1.91
N ALA A 57 3.11 4.90 -2.35
CA ALA A 57 4.18 5.81 -1.93
C ALA A 57 3.96 7.27 -2.38
N PHE A 58 2.93 7.53 -3.18
CA PHE A 58 2.52 8.87 -3.60
C PHE A 58 2.48 9.87 -2.43
N GLY A 59 1.95 9.48 -1.26
CA GLY A 59 1.89 10.38 -0.10
C GLY A 59 3.27 10.83 0.40
N VAL A 60 4.25 9.92 0.41
CA VAL A 60 5.62 10.26 0.81
C VAL A 60 6.30 11.13 -0.23
N ILE A 61 6.14 10.79 -1.51
CA ILE A 61 6.74 11.55 -2.61
C ILE A 61 6.26 13.00 -2.59
N ASN A 62 4.96 13.24 -2.37
CA ASN A 62 4.41 14.61 -2.31
C ASN A 62 4.75 15.35 -1.00
N PHE A 63 5.08 14.63 0.07
CA PHE A 63 5.44 15.27 1.34
C PHE A 63 6.91 15.72 1.38
N VAL A 64 7.80 14.90 0.82
CA VAL A 64 9.26 15.13 0.88
C VAL A 64 9.87 15.64 -0.42
N ASP A 65 9.08 15.68 -1.52
CA ASP A 65 9.51 16.04 -2.88
C ASP A 65 10.79 15.29 -3.35
N ASN A 66 11.06 14.11 -2.78
CA ASN A 66 12.24 13.31 -3.09
C ASN A 66 11.92 11.81 -3.07
N PHE A 67 11.97 11.17 -4.24
CA PHE A 67 11.63 9.76 -4.40
C PHE A 67 12.58 8.81 -3.65
N LEU A 68 13.80 9.24 -3.29
CA LEU A 68 14.74 8.38 -2.55
C LEU A 68 14.22 7.96 -1.18
N TYR A 69 13.29 8.72 -0.60
CA TYR A 69 12.62 8.36 0.66
C TYR A 69 11.66 7.17 0.51
N VAL A 70 11.35 6.72 -0.71
CA VAL A 70 10.63 5.46 -0.94
C VAL A 70 11.49 4.26 -0.51
N ILE A 71 12.82 4.34 -0.60
CA ILE A 71 13.73 3.26 -0.19
C ILE A 71 13.58 2.92 1.30
N PRO A 72 13.77 3.86 2.25
CA PRO A 72 13.58 3.57 3.67
C PRO A 72 12.13 3.21 4.01
N LEU A 73 11.14 3.71 3.26
CA LEU A 73 9.73 3.30 3.42
C LEU A 73 9.53 1.82 3.08
N VAL A 74 10.02 1.37 1.93
CA VAL A 74 9.86 -0.03 1.48
C VAL A 74 10.66 -0.97 2.37
N LEU A 75 11.90 -0.61 2.70
CA LEU A 75 12.76 -1.40 3.60
C LEU A 75 12.17 -1.49 5.02
N GLY A 76 11.70 -0.37 5.57
CA GLY A 76 11.08 -0.32 6.89
C GLY A 76 9.82 -1.19 6.96
N SER A 77 8.96 -1.11 5.94
CA SER A 77 7.78 -1.97 5.80
C SER A 77 8.16 -3.45 5.73
N TRP A 78 9.08 -3.81 4.82
CA TRP A 78 9.46 -5.21 4.61
C TRP A 78 10.09 -5.83 5.86
N LEU A 79 11.09 -5.15 6.46
CA LEU A 79 11.78 -5.63 7.65
C LEU A 79 10.83 -5.71 8.85
N GLY A 80 10.04 -4.67 9.08
CA GLY A 80 9.08 -4.61 10.18
C GLY A 80 8.09 -5.76 10.12
N THR A 81 7.44 -5.97 8.97
CA THR A 81 6.51 -7.09 8.78
C THR A 81 7.22 -8.43 8.93
N TYR A 82 8.36 -8.62 8.28
CA TYR A 82 9.07 -9.90 8.32
C TYR A 82 9.41 -10.33 9.76
N PHE A 83 10.01 -9.43 10.55
CA PHE A 83 10.42 -9.76 11.91
C PHE A 83 9.23 -9.98 12.84
N ILE A 84 8.18 -9.17 12.73
CA ILE A 84 6.99 -9.31 13.59
C ILE A 84 6.23 -10.60 13.28
N VAL A 85 5.99 -10.91 12.00
CA VAL A 85 5.29 -12.15 11.60
C VAL A 85 6.13 -13.39 11.95
N ARG A 86 7.45 -13.34 11.71
CA ARG A 86 8.36 -14.42 12.10
C ARG A 86 8.32 -14.68 13.61
N ARG A 87 8.39 -13.62 14.42
CA ARG A 87 8.30 -13.73 15.87
C ARG A 87 6.98 -14.37 16.30
N GLU A 88 5.87 -14.03 15.65
CA GLU A 88 4.56 -14.58 16.00
C GLU A 88 4.39 -16.05 15.58
N ARG A 89 5.06 -16.47 14.50
CA ARG A 89 5.15 -17.87 14.08
C ARG A 89 5.94 -18.71 15.08
N ASP A 90 7.06 -18.18 15.56
CA ASP A 90 7.98 -18.92 16.42
C ASP A 90 7.48 -19.04 17.89
N LYS A 91 6.35 -18.41 18.24
CA LYS A 91 5.70 -18.52 19.57
C LYS A 91 4.71 -19.69 19.70
N GLU A 92 4.28 -20.27 18.57
CA GLU A 92 3.40 -21.46 18.54
C GLU A 92 4.24 -22.74 18.46
#